data_AF-A0A1Y4SVU2-F1
#
_entry.id   AF-A0A1Y4SVU2-F1
#
_cell.length_a   1.000
_cell.length_b   1.000
_cell.length_c   1.000
_cell.angle_alpha   90.00
_cell.angle_beta   90.00
_cell.angle_gamma   90.00
#
_symmetry.space_group_name_H-M   'P 1'
#
loop_
_entity.id
_entity.type
_entity.pdbx_description
1 polymer ?
#
loop_
_entity_poly.entity_id
_entity_poly.type
_entity_poly.pdbx_seq_one_letter_code
_entity_poly.pdbx_strand_id
1 'polypeptide(L)'
;MTIQTFYEVIGEDYEDVFNRFMMESLVVKFVKKFIEDPTFDMLEQSLENHDVQEAIRASHTFKGICDNMGFVKLKNQSEKITELLKAGAFQEVKKLLPAFKQEYQWIIENAQKLL
;
A
#
# COMPACT_ATOMS: atom_id res chain seq x y z
N MET A 1 18.36 -6.60 -6.25
CA MET A 1 17.37 -6.56 -7.37
C MET A 1 17.45 -5.19 -8.03
N THR A 2 17.07 -5.02 -9.31
CA THR A 2 16.89 -3.68 -9.91
C THR A 2 15.47 -3.17 -9.64
N ILE A 3 15.22 -1.88 -9.81
CA ILE A 3 13.87 -1.34 -9.60
C ILE A 3 12.86 -1.87 -10.63
N GLN A 4 13.28 -2.08 -11.88
CA GLN A 4 12.45 -2.65 -12.94
C GLN A 4 12.01 -4.07 -12.58
N THR A 5 12.95 -4.94 -12.19
CA THR A 5 12.64 -6.31 -11.76
C THR A 5 11.77 -6.34 -10.50
N PHE A 6 11.92 -5.36 -9.59
CA PHE A 6 11.01 -5.23 -8.46
C PHE A 6 9.56 -5.03 -8.92
N TYR A 7 9.30 -4.06 -9.79
CA TYR A 7 7.97 -3.78 -10.34
C TYR A 7 7.41 -4.97 -11.15
N GLU A 8 8.25 -5.65 -11.95
CA GLU A 8 7.88 -6.88 -12.65
C GLU A 8 7.43 -7.99 -11.69
N VAL A 9 8.17 -8.21 -10.59
CA VAL A 9 7.88 -9.27 -9.61
C VAL A 9 6.60 -9.00 -8.82
N ILE A 10 6.30 -7.75 -8.50
CA ILE A 10 5.03 -7.39 -7.85
C ILE A 10 3.87 -7.26 -8.85
N GLY A 11 4.15 -7.34 -10.15
CA GLY A 11 3.15 -7.26 -11.22
C GLY A 11 2.60 -5.85 -11.46
N GLU A 12 3.41 -4.82 -11.21
CA GLU A 12 3.04 -3.41 -11.34
C GLU A 12 3.89 -2.72 -12.43
N ASP A 13 3.43 -1.56 -12.92
CA ASP A 13 4.04 -0.87 -14.07
C ASP A 13 5.14 0.12 -13.64
N TYR A 14 6.40 -0.24 -13.88
CA TYR A 14 7.53 0.64 -13.63
C TYR A 14 7.51 1.90 -14.51
N GLU A 15 7.13 1.79 -15.78
CA GLU A 15 7.19 2.92 -16.72
C GLU A 15 6.19 4.00 -16.34
N ASP A 16 4.98 3.62 -15.90
CA ASP A 16 3.98 4.55 -15.38
C ASP A 16 4.52 5.36 -14.18
N VAL A 17 5.21 4.70 -13.25
CA VAL A 17 5.83 5.36 -12.09
C VAL A 17 7.03 6.20 -12.50
N PHE A 18 7.90 5.68 -13.37
CA PHE A 18 9.07 6.38 -13.86
C PHE A 18 8.68 7.68 -14.57
N ASN A 19 7.63 7.67 -15.39
CA ASN A 19 7.12 8.86 -16.08
C ASN A 19 6.62 9.95 -15.11
N ARG A 20 6.22 9.60 -13.89
CA ARG A 20 5.89 10.59 -12.84
C ARG A 20 7.12 11.17 -12.16
N PHE A 21 8.11 10.33 -11.85
CA PHE A 21 9.30 10.75 -11.09
C PHE A 21 10.45 11.27 -11.97
N MET A 22 10.49 10.87 -13.24
CA MET A 22 11.51 11.18 -14.26
C MET A 22 12.95 10.86 -13.85
N MET A 23 13.14 10.11 -12.77
CA MET A 23 14.43 9.76 -12.17
C MET A 23 14.34 8.45 -11.40
N GLU A 24 15.09 7.44 -11.84
CA GLU A 24 15.11 6.11 -11.20
C GLU A 24 15.49 6.18 -9.72
N SER A 25 16.49 7.01 -9.38
CA SER A 25 16.95 7.19 -8.00
C SER A 25 15.88 7.77 -7.07
N LEU A 26 14.91 8.54 -7.60
CA LEU A 26 13.76 9.00 -6.82
C LEU A 26 12.77 7.86 -6.59
N VAL A 27 12.49 7.04 -7.60
CA VAL A 27 11.61 5.86 -7.46
C VAL A 27 12.17 4.95 -6.37
N VAL A 28 13.46 4.60 -6.44
CA VAL A 28 14.14 3.79 -5.42
C VAL A 28 14.03 4.45 -4.05
N LYS A 29 14.31 5.75 -3.93
CA LYS A 29 14.20 6.48 -2.66
C LYS A 29 12.80 6.39 -2.05
N PHE A 30 11.75 6.50 -2.85
CA PHE A 30 10.38 6.43 -2.35
C PHE A 30 9.92 5.00 -2.03
N VAL A 31 10.42 3.99 -2.74
CA VAL A 31 10.25 2.58 -2.32
C VAL A 31 10.89 2.36 -0.94
N LYS A 32 12.08 2.91 -0.68
CA LYS A 32 12.70 2.84 0.67
C LYS A 32 11.83 3.51 1.73
N LYS A 33 11.31 4.70 1.45
CA LYS A 33 10.40 5.41 2.35
C LYS A 33 9.10 4.65 2.60
N PHE A 34 8.59 3.91 1.62
CA PHE A 34 7.39 3.08 1.78
C PHE A 34 7.61 1.97 2.82
N ILE A 35 8.80 1.37 2.88
CA ILE A 35 9.14 0.35 3.90
C ILE A 35 9.13 0.96 5.32
N GLU A 36 9.52 2.22 5.45
CA GLU A 36 9.58 2.94 6.73
C GLU A 36 8.24 3.60 7.12
N ASP A 37 7.22 3.53 6.25
CA ASP A 37 5.96 4.22 6.46
C ASP A 37 5.06 3.49 7.48
N PRO A 38 4.60 4.17 8.55
CA PRO A 38 3.84 3.53 9.62
C PRO A 38 2.35 3.37 9.31
N THR A 39 1.86 3.87 8.16
CA THR A 39 0.42 4.02 7.93
C THR A 39 -0.30 2.69 7.86
N PHE A 40 0.34 1.63 7.34
CA PHE A 40 -0.26 0.29 7.33
C PHE A 40 -0.46 -0.25 8.75
N ASP A 41 0.56 -0.14 9.61
CA ASP A 41 0.48 -0.56 11.02
C ASP A 41 -0.57 0.25 11.78
N MET A 42 -0.64 1.57 11.53
CA MET A 42 -1.68 2.43 12.09
C MET A 42 -3.08 1.97 11.69
N LEU A 43 -3.28 1.56 10.43
CA LEU A 43 -4.54 1.00 9.96
C LEU A 43 -4.88 -0.31 10.68
N GLU A 44 -3.95 -1.25 10.79
CA GLU A 44 -4.17 -2.52 11.50
C GLU A 44 -4.56 -2.27 12.97
N GLN A 45 -3.81 -1.43 13.68
CA GLN A 45 -4.07 -1.09 15.08
C GLN A 45 -5.43 -0.40 15.27
N SER A 46 -5.82 0.48 14.35
CA SER A 46 -7.10 1.17 14.42
C SER A 46 -8.28 0.22 14.23
N LEU A 47 -8.13 -0.76 13.35
CA LEU A 47 -9.13 -1.81 13.14
C LEU A 47 -9.25 -2.72 14.37
N GLU A 48 -8.13 -3.09 14.99
CA GLU A 48 -8.10 -3.90 16.23
C GLU A 48 -8.77 -3.16 17.41
N ASN A 49 -8.44 -1.87 17.57
CA ASN A 49 -8.99 -1.03 18.63
C ASN A 49 -10.43 -0.55 18.35
N HIS A 50 -11.02 -0.93 17.22
CA HIS A 50 -12.33 -0.46 16.75
C HIS A 50 -12.42 1.08 16.65
N ASP A 51 -11.27 1.76 16.44
CA ASP A 51 -11.23 3.19 16.15
C ASP A 51 -11.54 3.43 14.67
N VAL A 52 -12.84 3.57 14.40
CA VAL A 52 -13.37 3.71 13.03
C VAL A 52 -12.86 4.97 12.34
N GLN A 53 -12.76 6.09 13.07
CA GLN A 53 -12.36 7.36 12.48
C GLN A 53 -10.89 7.31 12.08
N GLU A 54 -10.04 6.77 12.95
CA GLU A 54 -8.63 6.58 12.64
C GLU A 54 -8.42 5.56 11.52
N ALA A 55 -9.17 4.45 11.52
CA ALA A 55 -9.07 3.45 10.46
C ALA A 55 -9.41 4.04 9.08
N ILE A 56 -10.45 4.89 8.98
CA ILE A 56 -10.79 5.59 7.72
C ILE A 56 -9.66 6.54 7.30
N ARG A 57 -9.06 7.26 8.26
CA ARG A 57 -7.96 8.19 7.99
C ARG A 57 -6.72 7.44 7.50
N ALA A 58 -6.29 6.42 8.23
CA ALA A 58 -5.13 5.61 7.88
C ALA A 58 -5.30 4.92 6.53
N SER A 59 -6.46 4.29 6.25
CA SER A 59 -6.72 3.66 4.96
C SER A 59 -6.74 4.65 3.80
N HIS A 60 -7.21 5.88 4.02
CA HIS A 60 -7.19 6.94 3.01
C HIS A 60 -5.78 7.45 2.72
N THR A 61 -4.97 7.70 3.77
CA THR A 61 -3.56 8.06 3.62
C THR A 61 -2.79 6.96 2.89
N PHE A 62 -2.98 5.71 3.30
CA PHE A 62 -2.30 4.56 2.70
C PHE A 62 -2.65 4.38 1.22
N LYS A 63 -3.92 4.61 0.85
CA LYS A 63 -4.36 4.64 -0.55
C LYS A 63 -3.52 5.65 -1.35
N GLY A 64 -3.35 6.88 -0.86
CA GLY A 64 -2.59 7.91 -1.56
C GLY A 64 -1.10 7.58 -1.69
N ILE A 65 -0.52 6.95 -0.68
CA ILE A 65 0.86 6.44 -0.74
C ILE A 65 0.99 5.39 -1.85
N CYS A 66 0.11 4.39 -1.87
CA CYS A 66 0.11 3.34 -2.88
C CYS A 66 -0.07 3.89 -4.30
N ASP A 67 -0.96 4.89 -4.47
CA ASP A 67 -1.23 5.55 -5.74
C ASP A 67 0.02 6.24 -6.30
N ASN A 68 0.73 7.00 -5.45
CA ASN A 68 1.99 7.65 -5.84
C ASN A 68 3.05 6.65 -6.29
N MET A 69 3.08 5.47 -5.66
CA MET A 69 4.05 4.42 -5.95
C MET A 69 3.64 3.50 -7.11
N GLY A 70 2.45 3.68 -7.70
CA GLY A 70 1.92 2.78 -8.72
C GLY A 70 1.66 1.36 -8.20
N PHE A 71 1.41 1.19 -6.89
CA PHE A 71 1.02 -0.10 -6.31
C PHE A 71 -0.49 -0.29 -6.48
N VAL A 72 -0.94 -0.47 -7.71
CA VAL A 72 -2.35 -0.42 -8.12
C VAL A 72 -3.19 -1.43 -7.36
N LYS A 73 -2.71 -2.66 -7.18
CA LYS A 73 -3.45 -3.71 -6.46
C LYS A 73 -3.69 -3.32 -5.00
N LEU A 74 -2.64 -2.87 -4.32
CA LEU A 74 -2.70 -2.45 -2.92
C LEU A 74 -3.54 -1.18 -2.73
N LYS A 75 -3.40 -0.22 -3.65
CA LYS A 75 -4.21 1.01 -3.71
C LYS A 75 -5.70 0.67 -3.79
N ASN A 76 -6.09 -0.22 -4.70
CA ASN A 76 -7.50 -0.60 -4.90
C ASN A 76 -8.07 -1.33 -3.68
N GLN A 77 -7.30 -2.19 -3.02
CA GLN A 77 -7.71 -2.83 -1.78
C GLN A 77 -7.90 -1.80 -0.65
N SER A 78 -6.96 -0.86 -0.49
CA SER A 78 -7.06 0.22 0.51
C SER A 78 -8.25 1.16 0.25
N GLU A 79 -8.52 1.47 -1.02
CA GLU A 79 -9.70 2.22 -1.45
C GLU A 79 -10.98 1.50 -1.03
N LYS A 80 -11.07 0.19 -1.30
CA LYS A 80 -12.24 -0.60 -0.95
C LYS A 80 -12.46 -0.68 0.56
N ILE A 81 -11.40 -0.87 1.33
CA ILE A 81 -11.45 -0.85 2.81
C ILE A 81 -11.96 0.51 3.29
N THR A 82 -11.45 1.60 2.73
CA THR A 82 -11.88 2.98 3.10
C THR A 82 -13.38 3.18 2.87
N GLU A 83 -13.91 2.73 1.73
CA GLU A 83 -15.33 2.82 1.41
C GLU A 83 -16.20 1.99 2.35
N LEU A 84 -15.79 0.75 2.64
CA LEU A 84 -16.52 -0.14 3.53
C LEU A 84 -16.55 0.39 4.97
N LEU A 85 -15.43 0.95 5.45
CA LEU A 85 -15.38 1.60 6.77
C LEU A 85 -16.34 2.80 6.85
N LYS A 86 -16.38 3.64 5.81
CA LYS A 86 -17.34 4.77 5.72
C LYS A 86 -18.80 4.30 5.68
N ALA A 87 -19.06 3.12 5.12
CA ALA A 87 -20.38 2.50 5.09
C ALA A 87 -20.74 1.70 6.37
N GLY A 88 -19.82 1.60 7.35
CA GLY A 88 -20.02 0.79 8.56
C GLY A 88 -19.98 -0.74 8.32
N ALA A 89 -19.45 -1.17 7.17
CA ALA A 89 -19.43 -2.55 6.71
C ALA A 89 -18.19 -3.33 7.24
N PHE A 90 -18.06 -3.44 8.57
CA PHE A 90 -16.87 -4.04 9.21
C PHE A 90 -16.65 -5.51 8.89
N GLN A 91 -17.72 -6.28 8.67
CA GLN A 91 -17.60 -7.71 8.35
C GLN A 91 -16.98 -7.91 6.97
N GLU A 92 -17.28 -7.02 6.03
CA GLU A 92 -16.72 -6.99 4.69
C GLU A 92 -15.25 -6.56 4.74
N VAL A 93 -14.90 -5.57 5.58
CA VAL A 93 -13.50 -5.21 5.83
C VAL A 93 -12.71 -6.43 6.32
N LYS A 94 -13.21 -7.13 7.35
CA LYS A 94 -12.56 -8.33 7.92
C LYS A 94 -12.31 -9.42 6.87
N LYS A 95 -13.20 -9.60 5.90
CA LYS A 95 -13.03 -10.56 4.81
C LYS A 95 -11.89 -10.18 3.84
N LEU A 96 -11.61 -8.87 3.68
CA LEU A 96 -10.57 -8.38 2.77
C LEU A 96 -9.18 -8.31 3.42
N LEU A 97 -9.11 -8.15 4.76
CA LEU A 97 -7.84 -7.96 5.47
C LEU A 97 -6.77 -9.02 5.18
N PRO A 98 -7.07 -10.34 5.12
CA PRO A 98 -6.03 -11.33 4.85
C PRO A 98 -5.34 -11.13 3.50
N ALA A 99 -6.13 -10.90 2.44
CA ALA A 99 -5.59 -10.67 1.09
C ALA A 99 -4.86 -9.33 0.98
N PHE A 100 -5.33 -8.31 1.71
CA PHE A 100 -4.69 -7.00 1.76
C PHE A 100 -3.33 -7.04 2.48
N LYS A 101 -3.28 -7.75 3.62
CA LYS A 101 -2.04 -7.97 4.38
C LYS A 101 -1.03 -8.79 3.59
N GLN A 102 -1.48 -9.84 2.92
CA GLN A 102 -0.62 -10.65 2.06
C GLN A 102 0.01 -9.81 0.94
N GLU A 103 -0.77 -8.93 0.30
CA GLU A 103 -0.26 -8.05 -0.75
C GLU A 103 0.76 -7.05 -0.22
N TYR A 104 0.48 -6.41 0.92
CA TYR A 104 1.42 -5.50 1.56
C TYR A 104 2.73 -6.21 1.91
N GLN A 105 2.66 -7.37 2.54
CA GLN A 105 3.83 -8.17 2.90
C GLN A 105 4.64 -8.58 1.66
N TRP A 106 3.98 -9.00 0.58
CA TRP A 106 4.64 -9.34 -0.68
C TRP A 106 5.45 -8.16 -1.26
N ILE A 107 4.87 -6.96 -1.23
CA ILE A 107 5.56 -5.74 -1.67
C ILE A 107 6.74 -5.44 -0.75
N ILE A 108 6.58 -5.48 0.57
CA ILE A 108 7.65 -5.22 1.54
C ILE A 108 8.82 -6.19 1.37
N GLU A 109 8.55 -7.50 1.29
CA GLU A 109 9.58 -8.52 1.13
C GLU A 109 10.40 -8.33 -0.15
N ASN A 110 9.76 -7.94 -1.26
CA ASN A 110 10.46 -7.68 -2.51
C ASN A 110 11.15 -6.31 -2.51
N ALA A 111 10.55 -5.29 -1.91
CA ALA A 111 11.18 -3.97 -1.75
C ALA A 111 12.47 -4.07 -0.90
N GLN A 112 12.51 -4.94 0.10
CA GLN A 112 13.72 -5.19 0.89
C GLN A 112 14.85 -5.83 0.07
N LYS A 113 14.56 -6.63 -0.96
CA LYS A 113 15.57 -7.23 -1.86
C LYS A 113 16.16 -6.23 -2.88
N LEU A 114 15.61 -5.02 -2.94
CA LEU A 114 16.15 -3.88 -3.69
C LEU A 114 17.30 -3.20 -2.92
N LEU A 115 17.32 -3.33 -1.59
CA LEU A 115 18.30 -2.73 -0.67
C LEU A 115 19.60 -3.53 -0.58
#